data_AF-A0A925RLF3-F1
#
_entry.id   AF-A0A925RLF3-F1
#
_cell.length_a   1.000
_cell.length_b   1.000
_cell.length_c   1.000
_cell.angle_alpha   90.00
_cell.angle_beta   90.00
_cell.angle_gamma   90.00
#
_symmetry.space_group_name_H-M   'P 1'
#
loop_
_entity.id
_entity.type
_entity.pdbx_description
1 polymer ?
#
loop_
_entity_poly.entity_id
_entity_poly.type
_entity_poly.pdbx_seq_one_letter_code
_entity_poly.pdbx_strand_id
1 'polypeptide(L)'
;MVGADAQTTGGYARAQSDDEAKRTRDALAAHLREVDLVITTAQIPGRPAPRLVTAEMVTHMRPGAVIIDLAAESGGNCELTIAGEVVRSGSVTILGPVDLPATVPYHASQMFGKNILALVTHMSHEGALHLDRNDEIISAMTVVRDGQVVAPSPK
;
A
#
# COMPACT_ATOMS: atom_id res chain seq x y z
N MET A 1 -2.17 -20.92 8.54
CA MET A 1 -1.56 -20.21 7.39
C MET A 1 -2.34 -20.60 6.14
N VAL A 2 -3.28 -19.75 5.71
CA VAL A 2 -4.06 -19.96 4.49
C VAL A 2 -3.45 -19.04 3.43
N GLY A 3 -2.82 -19.60 2.41
CA GLY A 3 -2.19 -18.82 1.34
C GLY A 3 -0.98 -19.51 0.73
N ALA A 4 -1.20 -20.63 0.03
CA ALA A 4 -0.27 -21.06 -0.99
C ALA A 4 -0.89 -20.64 -2.33
N ASP A 5 -0.14 -19.85 -3.11
CA ASP A 5 -0.46 -19.35 -4.46
C ASP A 5 -1.45 -18.16 -4.57
N ALA A 6 -1.06 -17.03 -3.97
CA ALA A 6 -1.78 -15.74 -4.07
C ALA A 6 -1.00 -14.65 -4.84
N GLN A 7 -0.02 -14.98 -5.68
CA GLN A 7 0.80 -14.01 -6.41
C GLN A 7 0.47 -13.98 -7.91
N THR A 8 0.43 -12.78 -8.50
CA THR A 8 0.42 -12.54 -9.94
C THR A 8 1.82 -12.76 -10.53
N THR A 9 1.92 -12.79 -11.86
CA THR A 9 3.21 -12.91 -12.58
C THR A 9 4.23 -11.82 -12.21
N GLY A 10 3.77 -10.68 -11.67
CA GLY A 10 4.64 -9.60 -11.16
C GLY A 10 4.92 -9.63 -9.66
N GLY A 11 4.56 -10.72 -8.95
CA GLY A 11 4.75 -10.84 -7.49
C GLY A 11 3.70 -10.13 -6.63
N TYR A 12 2.75 -9.40 -7.23
CA TYR A 12 1.67 -8.73 -6.51
C TYR A 12 0.56 -9.69 -6.08
N ALA A 13 -0.12 -9.39 -4.97
CA ALA A 13 -1.25 -10.18 -4.51
C ALA A 13 -2.43 -10.16 -5.51
N ARG A 14 -3.04 -11.32 -5.79
CA ARG A 14 -4.30 -11.39 -6.55
C ARG A 14 -5.48 -11.00 -5.66
N ALA A 15 -6.57 -10.54 -6.28
CA ALA A 15 -7.83 -10.41 -5.58
C ALA A 15 -8.29 -11.78 -5.07
N GLN A 16 -8.71 -11.81 -3.80
CA GLN A 16 -9.32 -12.99 -3.19
C GLN A 16 -10.72 -13.21 -3.75
N SER A 17 -11.16 -14.47 -3.83
CA SER A 17 -12.58 -14.76 -4.04
C SER A 17 -13.40 -14.31 -2.81
N ASP A 18 -14.72 -14.14 -2.97
CA ASP A 18 -15.59 -13.73 -1.86
C ASP A 18 -15.53 -14.73 -0.69
N ASP A 19 -15.40 -16.03 -0.98
CA ASP A 19 -15.24 -17.07 0.03
C ASP A 19 -13.88 -16.99 0.76
N GLU A 20 -12.80 -16.71 0.04
CA GLU A 20 -11.46 -16.50 0.62
C GLU A 20 -11.44 -15.24 1.51
N ALA A 21 -12.05 -14.15 1.04
CA ALA A 21 -12.18 -12.91 1.79
C ALA A 21 -13.03 -13.10 3.05
N LYS A 22 -14.15 -13.84 2.96
CA LYS A 22 -15.00 -14.17 4.11
C LYS A 22 -14.23 -14.98 5.16
N ARG A 23 -13.54 -16.06 4.76
CA ARG A 23 -12.74 -16.87 5.70
C ARG A 23 -11.64 -16.04 6.37
N THR A 24 -11.02 -15.13 5.61
CA THR A 24 -10.01 -14.21 6.14
C THR A 24 -10.61 -13.29 7.20
N ARG A 25 -11.80 -12.72 6.93
CA ARG A 25 -12.54 -11.87 7.89
C ARG A 25 -12.94 -12.63 9.15
N ASP A 26 -13.45 -13.86 9.01
CA ASP A 26 -13.87 -14.68 10.15
C ASP A 26 -12.68 -15.01 11.06
N ALA A 27 -11.53 -15.35 10.47
CA ALA A 27 -10.28 -15.58 11.20
C ALA A 27 -9.78 -14.28 11.87
N LEU A 28 -9.84 -13.15 11.17
CA LEU A 28 -9.41 -11.86 11.68
C LEU A 28 -10.28 -11.39 12.87
N ALA A 29 -11.60 -11.60 12.80
CA ALA A 29 -12.53 -11.22 13.85
C ALA A 29 -12.19 -11.87 15.21
N ALA A 30 -11.73 -13.12 15.21
CA ALA A 30 -11.31 -13.81 16.42
C ALA A 30 -10.06 -13.16 17.02
N HIS A 31 -9.06 -12.86 16.19
CA HIS A 31 -7.81 -12.23 16.63
C HIS A 31 -7.99 -10.78 17.10
N LEU A 32 -8.87 -10.02 16.45
CA LEU A 32 -9.10 -8.60 16.79
C LEU A 32 -9.62 -8.39 18.22
N ARG A 33 -10.28 -9.40 18.80
CA ARG A 33 -10.75 -9.37 20.20
C ARG A 33 -9.61 -9.44 21.22
N GLU A 34 -8.44 -9.92 20.82
CA GLU A 34 -7.33 -10.23 21.71
C GLU A 34 -6.14 -9.29 21.57
N VAL A 35 -6.13 -8.43 20.54
CA VAL A 35 -5.02 -7.53 20.24
C VAL A 35 -5.33 -6.09 20.62
N ASP A 36 -4.27 -5.37 21.01
CA ASP A 36 -4.36 -3.98 21.42
C ASP A 36 -3.95 -3.00 20.30
N LEU A 37 -3.18 -3.46 19.30
CA LEU A 37 -2.74 -2.66 18.15
C LEU A 37 -2.87 -3.47 16.85
N VAL A 38 -3.47 -2.84 15.84
CA VAL A 38 -3.63 -3.40 14.50
C VAL A 38 -3.04 -2.43 13.49
N ILE A 39 -2.20 -2.92 12.58
CA ILE A 39 -1.67 -2.14 11.46
C ILE A 39 -2.10 -2.82 10.16
N THR A 40 -2.89 -2.14 9.35
CA THR A 40 -3.37 -2.68 8.07
C THR A 40 -2.63 -2.04 6.91
N THR A 41 -2.08 -2.88 6.02
CA THR A 41 -1.24 -2.44 4.89
C THR A 41 -1.65 -3.06 3.55
N ALA A 42 -2.76 -3.81 3.52
CA ALA A 42 -3.19 -4.48 2.31
C ALA A 42 -3.63 -3.44 1.26
N GLN A 43 -3.00 -3.52 0.09
CA GLN A 43 -3.28 -2.65 -1.05
C GLN A 43 -3.07 -3.44 -2.33
N ILE A 44 -3.97 -3.26 -3.30
CA ILE A 44 -3.88 -3.86 -4.63
C ILE A 44 -3.73 -2.71 -5.62
N PRO A 45 -2.63 -2.65 -6.40
CA PRO A 45 -2.45 -1.60 -7.39
C PRO A 45 -3.66 -1.43 -8.31
N GLY A 46 -4.09 -0.18 -8.52
CA GLY A 46 -5.21 0.16 -9.39
C GLY A 46 -6.60 -0.20 -8.85
N ARG A 47 -6.72 -0.65 -7.60
CA ARG A 47 -8.02 -0.98 -6.96
C ARG A 47 -8.15 -0.33 -5.59
N PRO A 48 -9.38 -0.12 -5.11
CA PRO A 48 -9.61 0.26 -3.72
C PRO A 48 -9.04 -0.77 -2.74
N ALA A 49 -8.62 -0.31 -1.56
CA ALA A 49 -8.21 -1.20 -0.48
C ALA A 49 -9.34 -2.16 -0.09
N PRO A 50 -9.02 -3.45 0.18
CA PRO A 50 -10.03 -4.41 0.60
C PRO A 50 -10.53 -4.09 2.01
N ARG A 51 -11.86 -4.10 2.23
CA ARG A 51 -12.45 -3.94 3.57
C ARG A 51 -12.27 -5.23 4.39
N LEU A 52 -11.20 -5.28 5.18
CA LEU A 52 -10.83 -6.42 6.01
C LEU A 52 -11.38 -6.30 7.44
N VAL A 53 -11.36 -5.10 8.01
CA VAL A 53 -11.83 -4.83 9.37
C VAL A 53 -13.19 -4.15 9.31
N THR A 54 -14.24 -4.86 9.73
CA THR A 54 -15.60 -4.30 9.74
C THR A 54 -15.86 -3.44 10.97
N ALA A 55 -16.83 -2.54 10.89
CA ALA A 55 -17.25 -1.74 12.05
C ALA A 55 -17.66 -2.63 13.25
N GLU A 56 -18.30 -3.76 12.98
CA GLU A 56 -18.64 -4.75 14.01
C GLU A 56 -17.39 -5.36 14.66
N MET A 57 -16.35 -5.69 13.91
CA MET A 57 -15.11 -6.21 14.51
C MET A 57 -14.46 -5.18 15.43
N VAL A 58 -14.51 -3.89 15.08
CA VAL A 58 -13.96 -2.80 15.90
C VAL A 58 -14.65 -2.73 17.26
N THR A 59 -15.98 -2.90 17.33
CA THR A 59 -16.70 -2.81 18.62
C THR A 59 -16.36 -3.94 19.59
N HIS A 60 -15.83 -5.05 19.08
CA HIS A 60 -15.41 -6.20 19.88
C HIS A 60 -13.93 -6.16 20.30
N MET A 61 -13.18 -5.13 19.88
CA MET A 61 -11.80 -4.96 20.31
C MET A 61 -11.74 -4.52 21.79
N ARG A 62 -10.56 -4.73 22.39
CA ARG A 62 -10.32 -4.33 23.78
C ARG A 62 -10.42 -2.81 23.95
N PRO A 63 -10.92 -2.33 25.11
CA PRO A 63 -10.89 -0.90 25.40
C PRO A 63 -9.48 -0.32 25.36
N GLY A 64 -9.31 0.79 24.65
CA GLY A 64 -8.02 1.44 24.44
C GLY A 64 -7.24 0.92 23.23
N ALA A 65 -7.76 -0.08 22.50
CA ALA A 65 -7.11 -0.59 21.31
C ALA A 65 -6.97 0.47 20.21
N VAL A 66 -5.98 0.28 19.34
CA VAL A 66 -5.65 1.21 18.26
C VAL A 66 -5.58 0.48 16.92
N ILE A 67 -6.14 1.09 15.88
CA ILE A 67 -5.98 0.68 14.48
C ILE A 67 -5.20 1.77 13.75
N ILE A 68 -4.15 1.39 13.02
CA ILE A 68 -3.42 2.28 12.11
C ILE A 68 -3.60 1.73 10.69
N ASP A 69 -4.36 2.44 9.87
CA ASP A 69 -4.70 2.00 8.52
C ASP A 69 -3.83 2.69 7.47
N LEU A 70 -2.75 2.03 7.05
CA LEU A 70 -1.79 2.56 6.09
C LEU A 70 -2.35 2.60 4.66
N ALA A 71 -3.53 2.02 4.41
CA ALA A 71 -4.20 2.07 3.11
C ALA A 71 -5.31 3.12 3.05
N ALA A 72 -5.38 4.04 4.01
CA ALA A 72 -6.43 5.06 4.13
C ALA A 72 -6.65 5.86 2.83
N GLU A 73 -5.58 6.25 2.14
CA GLU A 73 -5.62 7.01 0.87
C GLU A 73 -6.29 6.23 -0.27
N SER A 74 -6.25 4.89 -0.22
CA SER A 74 -6.89 4.00 -1.21
C SER A 74 -8.28 3.50 -0.78
N GLY A 75 -8.88 4.13 0.23
CA GLY A 75 -10.19 3.80 0.78
C GLY A 75 -10.14 3.17 2.18
N GLY A 76 -8.99 2.63 2.61
CA GLY A 76 -8.78 2.02 3.92
C GLY A 76 -9.21 0.56 4.02
N ASN A 77 -8.46 -0.23 4.80
CA ASN A 77 -8.79 -1.60 5.13
C ASN A 77 -9.82 -1.72 6.26
N CYS A 78 -9.97 -0.69 7.09
CA CYS A 78 -11.00 -0.62 8.13
C CYS A 78 -12.19 0.22 7.64
N GLU A 79 -13.41 -0.28 7.82
CA GLU A 79 -14.65 0.40 7.38
C GLU A 79 -14.84 1.77 8.03
N LEU A 80 -14.30 1.96 9.24
CA LEU A 80 -14.41 3.21 10.00
C LEU A 80 -13.25 4.19 9.75
N THR A 81 -12.29 3.84 8.90
CA THR A 81 -11.18 4.74 8.55
C THR A 81 -11.68 5.94 7.75
N ILE A 82 -11.26 7.14 8.18
CA ILE A 82 -11.37 8.37 7.40
C ILE A 82 -9.93 8.84 7.11
N ALA A 83 -9.62 9.02 5.83
CA ALA A 83 -8.28 9.43 5.41
C ALA A 83 -7.95 10.83 5.93
N GLY A 84 -6.80 10.94 6.61
CA GLY A 84 -6.29 12.16 7.22
C GLY A 84 -6.77 12.40 8.65
N GLU A 85 -7.64 11.53 9.18
CA GLU A 85 -8.29 11.75 10.47
C GLU A 85 -7.97 10.67 11.51
N VAL A 86 -8.17 11.04 12.77
CA VAL A 86 -8.18 10.13 13.92
C VAL A 86 -9.62 9.97 14.39
N VAL A 87 -10.20 8.82 14.10
CA VAL A 87 -11.59 8.48 14.43
C VAL A 87 -11.62 7.73 15.77
N ARG A 88 -12.58 8.06 16.63
CA ARG A 88 -12.87 7.26 17.84
C ARG A 88 -14.18 6.49 17.65
N SER A 89 -14.12 5.18 17.87
CA SER A 89 -15.29 4.30 17.89
C SER A 89 -15.37 3.62 19.24
N GLY A 90 -16.25 4.12 20.11
CA GLY A 90 -16.30 3.71 21.51
C GLY A 90 -14.97 3.95 22.22
N SER A 91 -14.32 2.89 22.65
CA SER A 91 -13.01 2.90 23.34
C SER A 91 -11.82 2.63 22.41
N VAL A 92 -12.06 2.46 21.09
CA VAL A 92 -11.02 2.17 20.09
C VAL A 92 -10.68 3.44 19.33
N THR A 93 -9.38 3.67 19.08
CA THR A 93 -8.88 4.79 18.27
C THR A 93 -8.41 4.27 16.91
N ILE A 94 -8.83 4.90 15.82
CA ILE A 94 -8.50 4.53 14.45
C ILE A 94 -7.78 5.70 13.79
N LEU A 95 -6.57 5.46 13.31
CA LEU A 95 -5.76 6.44 12.61
C LEU A 95 -5.77 6.08 11.13
N GLY A 96 -6.19 7.03 10.28
CA GLY A 96 -6.06 6.94 8.83
C GLY A 96 -4.99 7.89 8.31
N PRO A 97 -3.69 7.70 8.61
CA PRO A 97 -2.66 8.63 8.16
C PRO A 97 -2.61 8.70 6.64
N VAL A 98 -2.36 9.90 6.13
CA VAL A 98 -2.09 10.20 4.71
C VAL A 98 -0.69 10.78 4.61
N ASP A 99 -0.02 10.58 3.48
CA ASP A 99 1.35 11.04 3.26
C ASP A 99 2.30 10.71 4.44
N LEU A 100 2.26 9.45 4.92
CA LEU A 100 3.08 9.01 6.04
C LEU A 100 4.59 9.30 5.84
N PRO A 101 5.18 9.18 4.64
CA PRO A 101 6.58 9.56 4.43
C PRO A 101 6.90 11.01 4.82
N ALA A 102 5.96 11.95 4.67
CA ALA A 102 6.16 13.35 5.07
C ALA A 102 6.28 13.54 6.58
N THR A 103 5.86 12.57 7.40
CA THR A 103 6.05 12.58 8.86
C THR A 103 7.50 12.25 9.27
N VAL A 104 8.29 11.67 8.37
CA VAL A 104 9.71 11.36 8.55
C VAL A 104 10.55 11.96 7.41
N PRO A 105 10.44 13.28 7.18
CA PRO A 105 10.84 13.92 5.92
C PRO A 105 12.33 13.77 5.64
N TYR A 106 13.19 13.86 6.67
CA TYR A 106 14.63 13.70 6.52
C TYR A 106 15.00 12.35 5.90
N HIS A 107 14.45 11.25 6.45
CA HIS A 107 14.74 9.91 5.97
C HIS A 107 14.04 9.61 4.65
N ALA A 108 12.79 10.06 4.48
CA ALA A 108 12.06 9.93 3.22
C ALA A 108 12.82 10.60 2.07
N SER A 109 13.26 11.86 2.24
CA SER A 109 14.05 12.58 1.24
C SER A 109 15.39 11.91 0.98
N GLN A 110 16.08 11.42 2.01
CA GLN A 110 17.36 10.72 1.85
C GLN A 110 17.20 9.43 1.02
N MET A 111 16.19 8.61 1.31
CA MET A 111 15.93 7.37 0.57
C MET A 111 15.48 7.64 -0.86
N PHE A 112 14.55 8.59 -1.05
CA PHE A 112 14.11 8.99 -2.38
C PHE A 112 15.27 9.55 -3.22
N GLY A 113 16.10 10.43 -2.65
CA GLY A 113 17.29 10.96 -3.32
C GLY A 113 18.29 9.89 -3.73
N LYS A 114 18.47 8.83 -2.94
CA LYS A 114 19.29 7.67 -3.32
C LYS A 114 18.70 6.91 -4.52
N ASN A 115 17.38 6.74 -4.60
CA ASN A 115 16.74 6.12 -5.75
C ASN A 115 16.94 6.96 -7.02
N ILE A 116 16.78 8.28 -6.93
CA ILE A 116 17.04 9.20 -8.05
C ILE A 116 18.51 9.15 -8.47
N LEU A 117 19.46 9.19 -7.51
CA LEU A 117 20.89 9.08 -7.80
C LEU A 117 21.22 7.76 -8.50
N ALA A 118 20.67 6.63 -8.02
CA ALA A 118 20.87 5.33 -8.64
C ALA A 118 20.35 5.30 -10.08
N LEU A 119 19.14 5.83 -10.32
CA LEU A 119 18.56 5.91 -11.65
C LEU A 119 19.37 6.82 -12.59
N VAL A 120 19.77 8.01 -12.14
CA VAL A 120 20.58 8.95 -12.92
C VAL A 120 21.96 8.36 -13.24
N THR A 121 22.58 7.69 -12.27
CA THR A 121 23.87 7.00 -12.47
C THR A 121 23.73 5.88 -13.49
N HIS A 122 22.65 5.10 -13.43
CA HIS A 122 22.35 4.02 -14.37
C HIS A 122 22.20 4.53 -15.81
N MET A 123 21.53 5.68 -15.99
CA MET A 123 21.35 6.29 -17.32
C MET A 123 22.50 7.21 -17.74
N SER A 124 23.55 7.40 -16.94
CA SER A 124 24.64 8.31 -17.29
C SER A 124 25.94 7.56 -17.54
N HIS A 125 26.52 7.80 -18.71
CA HIS A 125 27.81 7.27 -19.11
C HIS A 125 28.65 8.42 -19.68
N GLU A 126 29.92 8.51 -19.24
CA GLU A 126 30.87 9.52 -19.72
C GLU A 126 30.38 10.98 -19.59
N GLY A 127 29.57 11.27 -18.56
CA GLY A 127 29.04 12.62 -18.31
C GLY A 127 27.87 13.03 -19.21
N ALA A 128 27.34 12.12 -20.03
CA ALA A 128 26.12 12.32 -20.81
C ALA A 128 25.00 11.39 -20.33
N LEU A 129 23.75 11.75 -20.63
CA LEU A 129 22.59 10.88 -20.42
C LEU A 129 22.39 9.99 -21.64
N HIS A 130 22.28 8.68 -21.40
CA HIS A 130 22.06 7.64 -22.39
C HIS A 130 20.75 6.94 -22.07
N LEU A 131 19.68 7.34 -22.77
CA LEU A 131 18.34 6.78 -22.56
C LEU A 131 18.10 5.61 -23.52
N ASP A 132 18.83 4.51 -23.32
CA ASP A 132 18.71 3.29 -24.13
C ASP A 132 17.32 2.67 -23.99
N ARG A 133 16.69 2.35 -25.13
CA ARG A 133 15.35 1.74 -25.19
C ARG A 133 15.38 0.23 -24.97
N ASN A 134 16.53 -0.39 -25.16
CA ASN A 134 16.70 -1.83 -24.94
C ASN A 134 16.98 -2.13 -23.46
N ASP A 135 17.30 -1.12 -22.65
CA ASP A 135 17.41 -1.25 -21.21
C ASP A 135 16.01 -1.38 -20.58
N GLU A 136 15.79 -2.48 -19.86
CA GLU A 136 14.49 -2.83 -19.29
C GLU A 136 13.99 -1.79 -18.28
N ILE A 137 14.88 -1.18 -17.51
CA ILE A 137 14.54 -0.19 -16.47
C ILE A 137 14.18 1.14 -17.13
N ILE A 138 15.03 1.63 -18.02
CA ILE A 138 14.81 2.91 -18.72
C ILE A 138 13.53 2.82 -19.55
N SER A 139 13.33 1.72 -20.27
CA SER A 139 12.13 1.50 -21.08
C SER A 139 10.86 1.46 -20.21
N ALA A 140 10.86 0.69 -19.12
CA ALA A 140 9.70 0.56 -18.23
C ALA A 140 9.35 1.88 -17.50
N MET A 141 10.35 2.71 -17.15
CA MET A 141 10.13 3.97 -16.44
C MET A 141 9.80 5.15 -17.39
N THR A 142 10.10 5.05 -18.68
CA THR A 142 9.84 6.14 -19.64
C THR A 142 8.36 6.19 -20.00
N VAL A 143 7.65 7.22 -19.56
CA VAL A 143 6.23 7.42 -19.90
C VAL A 143 6.01 8.25 -21.17
N VAL A 144 6.90 9.22 -21.43
CA VAL A 144 6.84 10.15 -22.57
C VAL A 144 8.23 10.31 -23.17
N ARG A 145 8.32 10.31 -24.50
CA ARG A 145 9.54 10.62 -25.26
C ARG A 145 9.17 11.36 -26.54
N ASP A 146 9.91 12.42 -26.85
CA ASP A 146 9.72 13.22 -28.07
C ASP A 146 8.28 13.71 -28.28
N GLY A 147 7.60 14.05 -27.18
CA GLY A 147 6.20 14.50 -27.19
C GLY A 147 5.17 13.39 -27.38
N GLN A 148 5.58 12.13 -27.48
CA GLN A 148 4.70 10.97 -27.61
C GLN A 148 4.67 10.15 -26.32
N VAL A 149 3.49 9.66 -25.96
CA VAL A 149 3.33 8.69 -24.86
C VAL A 149 3.90 7.36 -25.32
N VAL A 150 4.90 6.87 -24.59
CA VAL A 150 5.59 5.59 -24.86
C VAL A 150 5.47 4.62 -23.68
N ALA A 151 4.72 5.01 -22.64
CA ALA A 151 4.47 4.19 -21.48
C ALA A 151 4.02 2.77 -21.90
N PRO A 152 4.57 1.72 -21.28
CA PRO A 152 4.04 0.38 -21.50
C PRO A 152 2.55 0.35 -21.15
N SER A 153 1.74 -0.38 -21.93
CA SER A 153 0.31 -0.51 -21.67
C SER A 153 0.07 -0.88 -20.20
N PRO A 154 -0.86 -0.20 -19.50
CA PRO A 154 -1.18 -0.55 -18.13
C PRO A 154 -1.61 -2.03 -18.10
N LYS A 155 -0.97 -2.82 -17.25
CA LYS A 155 -1.38 -4.20 -16.94
C LYS A 155 -2.60 -4.19 -16.02
#